data_AF-A0A970HKU7-F1
#
_entry.id   AF-A0A970HKU7-F1
#
_cell.length_a   1.000
_cell.length_b   1.000
_cell.length_c   1.000
_cell.angle_alpha   90.00
_cell.angle_beta   90.00
_cell.angle_gamma   90.00
#
_symmetry.space_group_name_H-M   'P 1'
#
loop_
_entity.id
_entity.type
_entity.pdbx_description
1 polymer ?
#
loop_
_entity_poly.entity_id
_entity_poly.type
_entity_poly.pdbx_seq_one_letter_code
_entity_poly.pdbx_strand_id
1 'polypeptide(L)'
;MAIVQINTEQPNEKVIIRPDNPAVIRVLQHKLPNGAMIQQQDFDLTEFQGKPWRLYVEEDGSLSVALDGVHFWLLAEAVVPERRVETQEIGDGDNGEPIIEHVELPLDLQEVGVLVYPWPNDEEVA
;
A
#
# COMPACT_ATOMS: atom_id res chain seq x y z
N MET A 1 -5.17 5.93 -10.47
CA MET A 1 -3.88 6.63 -10.28
C MET A 1 -3.20 5.93 -9.12
N ALA A 2 -2.11 5.19 -9.36
CA ALA A 2 -1.72 4.04 -8.52
C ALA A 2 -0.59 4.34 -7.51
N ILE A 3 0.46 5.03 -7.96
CA ILE A 3 1.58 5.49 -7.14
C ILE A 3 1.88 6.94 -7.49
N VAL A 4 2.07 7.77 -6.47
CA VAL A 4 2.37 9.19 -6.57
C VAL A 4 3.75 9.43 -5.97
N GLN A 5 4.72 9.76 -6.82
CA GLN A 5 6.08 10.08 -6.38
C GLN A 5 6.10 11.48 -5.77
N ILE A 6 6.47 11.59 -4.49
CA ILE A 6 6.52 12.87 -3.78
C ILE A 6 7.62 13.78 -4.34
N ASN A 7 8.75 13.20 -4.73
CA ASN A 7 9.81 13.92 -5.44
C ASN A 7 10.05 13.27 -6.80
N THR A 8 9.68 13.98 -7.86
CA THR A 8 9.84 13.49 -9.25
C THR A 8 11.29 13.51 -9.75
N GLU A 9 12.19 14.25 -9.10
CA GLU A 9 13.62 14.26 -9.42
C GLU A 9 14.36 13.06 -8.82
N GLN A 10 13.80 12.45 -7.77
CA GLN A 10 14.34 11.27 -7.09
C GLN A 10 13.25 10.20 -6.94
N PRO A 11 12.79 9.60 -8.06
CA PRO A 11 11.69 8.65 -8.01
C PRO A 11 12.09 7.38 -7.27
N ASN A 12 11.16 6.84 -6.50
CA ASN A 12 11.28 5.54 -5.85
C ASN A 12 10.50 4.48 -6.64
N GLU A 13 11.23 3.76 -7.49
CA GLU A 13 10.72 2.66 -8.31
C GLU A 13 10.75 1.30 -7.57
N LYS A 14 11.14 1.30 -6.29
CA LYS A 14 11.26 0.09 -5.48
C LYS A 14 10.00 -0.19 -4.68
N VAL A 15 9.07 0.74 -4.61
CA VAL A 15 7.72 0.50 -4.09
C VAL A 15 6.79 0.33 -5.28
N ILE A 16 6.14 -0.82 -5.38
CA ILE A 16 5.22 -1.14 -6.48
C ILE A 16 3.91 -1.72 -5.93
N ILE A 17 2.81 -1.54 -6.66
CA ILE A 17 1.60 -2.35 -6.45
C ILE A 17 1.81 -3.67 -7.16
N ARG A 18 1.50 -4.79 -6.50
CA ARG A 18 1.63 -6.10 -7.12
C ARG A 18 0.67 -6.24 -8.30
N PRO A 19 1.16 -6.66 -9.49
CA PRO A 19 0.32 -6.76 -10.68
C PRO A 19 -0.70 -7.89 -10.59
N ASP A 20 -0.44 -8.91 -9.76
CA ASP A 20 -1.29 -10.08 -9.56
C ASP A 20 -2.23 -9.96 -8.36
N ASN A 21 -2.01 -8.99 -7.48
CA ASN A 21 -2.90 -8.66 -6.38
C ASN A 21 -2.85 -7.14 -6.11
N PRO A 22 -3.82 -6.36 -6.61
CA PRO A 22 -3.80 -4.91 -6.49
C PRO A 22 -4.05 -4.41 -5.06
N ALA A 23 -4.40 -5.28 -4.11
CA ALA A 23 -4.49 -4.92 -2.69
C ALA A 23 -3.12 -4.88 -1.99
N VAL A 24 -2.05 -5.33 -2.67
CA VAL A 24 -0.73 -5.54 -2.05
C VAL A 24 0.31 -4.56 -2.58
N ILE A 25 1.00 -3.88 -1.66
CA ILE A 25 2.25 -3.17 -1.93
C ILE A 25 3.42 -4.14 -1.79
N ARG A 26 4.33 -4.12 -2.77
CA ARG A 26 5.63 -4.79 -2.68
C ARG A 26 6.74 -3.75 -2.61
N VAL A 27 7.59 -3.90 -1.60
CA VAL A 27 8.89 -3.24 -1.54
C VAL A 27 9.92 -4.19 -2.11
N LEU A 28 10.66 -3.74 -3.13
CA LEU A 28 11.77 -4.47 -3.72
C LEU A 28 13.03 -4.30 -2.87
N GLN A 29 13.93 -5.28 -2.96
CA GLN A 29 15.22 -5.22 -2.29
C GLN A 29 15.97 -3.93 -2.66
N HIS A 30 16.52 -3.26 -1.65
CA HIS A 30 17.28 -2.02 -1.80
C HIS A 30 18.36 -1.94 -0.72
N LYS A 31 19.51 -1.38 -1.09
CA LYS A 31 20.63 -1.16 -0.16
C LYS A 31 20.63 0.30 0.27
N LEU A 32 20.56 0.53 1.57
CA LEU A 32 20.60 1.86 2.16
C LEU A 32 22.02 2.46 2.13
N PRO A 33 22.15 3.80 2.25
CA PRO A 33 23.46 4.47 2.25
C PRO A 33 24.38 4.00 3.39
N ASN A 34 23.79 3.73 4.57
CA ASN A 34 24.50 3.18 5.73
C ASN A 34 24.95 1.71 5.56
N GLY A 35 24.63 1.08 4.43
CA GLY A 35 25.01 -0.29 4.10
C GLY A 35 23.99 -1.37 4.46
N ALA A 36 22.93 -1.03 5.20
CA ALA A 36 21.86 -1.96 5.54
C ALA A 36 21.09 -2.44 4.30
N MET A 37 20.52 -3.63 4.37
CA MET A 37 19.84 -4.27 3.24
C MET A 37 18.37 -4.51 3.55
N ILE A 38 17.52 -3.81 2.83
CA ILE A 38 16.08 -4.03 2.87
C ILE A 38 15.76 -5.27 2.05
N GLN A 39 15.08 -6.24 2.66
CA GLN A 39 14.61 -7.43 1.96
C GLN A 39 13.32 -7.13 1.20
N GLN A 40 13.07 -7.86 0.11
CA GLN A 40 11.79 -7.77 -0.56
C GLN A 40 10.67 -8.19 0.41
N GLN A 41 9.62 -7.36 0.51
CA GLN A 41 8.49 -7.64 1.40
C GLN A 41 7.18 -7.17 0.77
N ASP A 42 6.12 -7.93 1.06
CA ASP A 42 4.75 -7.65 0.61
C ASP A 42 3.91 -7.21 1.80
N PHE A 43 3.05 -6.22 1.58
CA PHE A 43 2.11 -5.67 2.55
C PHE A 43 0.72 -5.67 1.93
N ASP A 44 -0.19 -6.50 2.45
CA ASP A 44 -1.60 -6.49 2.07
C ASP A 44 -2.32 -5.37 2.82
N LEU A 45 -2.89 -4.42 2.08
CA LEU A 45 -3.55 -3.25 2.64
C LEU A 45 -5.04 -3.50 2.96
N THR A 46 -5.56 -4.71 2.72
CA THR A 46 -6.98 -5.05 2.99
C THR A 46 -7.35 -4.85 4.46
N GLU A 47 -6.44 -5.15 5.39
CA GLU A 47 -6.67 -4.96 6.84
C GLU A 47 -6.66 -3.48 7.27
N PHE A 48 -6.15 -2.61 6.40
CA PHE A 48 -6.06 -1.17 6.62
C PHE A 48 -7.23 -0.40 6.02
N GLN A 49 -8.19 -1.05 5.35
CA GLN A 49 -9.37 -0.38 4.81
C GLN A 49 -10.10 0.48 5.87
N GLY A 50 -10.35 1.74 5.52
CA GLY A 50 -10.92 2.75 6.41
C GLY A 50 -9.92 3.39 7.38
N LYS A 51 -8.62 3.12 7.25
CA LYS A 51 -7.56 3.63 8.12
C LYS A 51 -6.40 4.22 7.32
N PRO A 52 -5.62 5.13 7.91
CA PRO A 52 -4.33 5.51 7.34
C PRO A 52 -3.37 4.32 7.38
N TRP A 53 -2.53 4.22 6.35
CA TRP A 53 -1.42 3.28 6.28
C TRP A 53 -0.13 4.06 6.05
N ARG A 54 0.92 3.72 6.79
CA ARG A 54 2.26 4.27 6.63
C ARG A 54 3.26 3.14 6.69
N LEU A 55 4.29 3.26 5.86
CA LEU A 55 5.39 2.32 5.80
C LEU A 55 6.69 3.08 6.02
N TYR A 56 7.44 2.61 7.00
CA TYR A 56 8.71 3.16 7.39
C TYR A 56 9.83 2.16 7.13
N VAL A 57 11.02 2.71 6.94
CA VAL A 57 12.28 1.99 6.88
C VAL A 57 13.04 2.33 8.14
N GLU A 58 13.55 1.33 8.84
CA GLU A 58 14.41 1.49 10.00
C GLU A 58 15.89 1.51 9.60
N GLU A 59 16.76 2.00 10.50
CA GLU A 59 18.22 2.10 10.25
C GLU A 59 18.86 0.75 9.87
N ASP A 60 18.35 -0.36 10.39
CA ASP A 60 18.85 -1.70 10.10
C ASP A 60 18.32 -2.31 8.80
N GLY A 61 17.48 -1.57 8.07
CA GLY A 61 16.84 -2.01 6.84
C GLY A 61 15.56 -2.83 7.06
N SER A 62 15.09 -2.97 8.30
CA SER A 62 13.75 -3.51 8.55
C SER A 62 12.66 -2.54 8.11
N LEU A 63 11.47 -3.08 7.82
CA LEU A 63 10.30 -2.31 7.41
C LEU A 63 9.26 -2.36 8.52
N SER A 64 8.65 -1.21 8.81
CA SER A 64 7.67 -1.06 9.89
C SER A 64 6.41 -0.38 9.40
N VAL A 65 5.27 -0.82 9.92
CA VAL A 65 3.95 -0.18 9.72
C VAL A 65 3.37 0.38 11.01
N ALA A 66 4.17 0.39 12.09
CA ALA A 66 3.76 0.99 13.35
C ALA A 66 3.55 2.50 13.17
N LEU A 67 2.49 3.03 13.77
CA LEU A 67 2.19 4.47 13.70
C LEU A 67 2.79 5.23 14.89
N ASP A 68 3.26 4.51 15.90
CA ASP A 68 3.86 5.00 17.12
C ASP A 68 5.37 4.72 17.16
N GLY A 69 6.09 5.58 17.86
CA GLY A 69 7.54 5.52 17.98
C GLY A 69 8.26 6.51 17.07
N VAL A 70 9.59 6.41 17.08
CA VAL A 70 10.46 7.17 16.18
C VAL A 70 10.93 6.19 15.12
N HIS A 71 10.61 6.52 13.87
CA HIS A 71 11.05 5.76 12.71
C HIS A 71 12.14 6.52 11.99
N PHE A 72 13.05 5.79 11.37
CA PHE A 72 14.18 6.37 10.67
C PHE A 72 13.75 7.12 9.39
N TRP A 73 12.92 6.51 8.54
CA TRP A 73 12.50 7.12 7.27
C TRP A 73 11.09 6.71 6.86
N LEU A 74 10.26 7.67 6.41
CA LEU A 74 8.94 7.38 5.83
C LEU A 74 9.12 7.01 4.35
N LEU A 75 8.71 5.80 3.97
CA LEU A 75 8.88 5.27 2.61
C LEU A 75 7.61 5.43 1.76
N ALA A 76 6.45 5.14 2.34
CA ALA A 76 5.17 5.26 1.63
C ALA A 76 4.03 5.53 2.61
N GLU A 77 2.98 6.20 2.13
CA GLU A 77 1.73 6.35 2.86
C GLU A 77 0.50 6.34 1.96
N ALA A 78 -0.63 5.92 2.51
CA ALA A 78 -1.90 5.92 1.81
C ALA A 78 -3.06 6.12 2.81
N VAL A 79 -4.13 6.76 2.32
CA VAL A 79 -5.44 6.69 2.99
C VAL A 79 -6.22 5.57 2.32
N VAL A 80 -6.30 4.42 2.99
CA VAL A 80 -6.94 3.24 2.41
C VAL A 80 -8.45 3.40 2.52
N PRO A 81 -9.21 3.29 1.41
CA PRO A 81 -10.66 3.50 1.43
C PRO A 81 -11.36 2.46 2.30
N GLU A 82 -12.55 2.80 2.78
CA GLU A 82 -13.43 1.83 3.46
C GLU A 82 -13.81 0.67 2.55
N ARG A 83 -14.23 -0.45 3.16
CA ARG A 83 -14.78 -1.59 2.42
C ARG A 83 -15.98 -1.15 1.60
N ARG A 84 -15.98 -1.53 0.33
CA ARG A 84 -17.10 -1.28 -0.58
C ARG A 84 -17.90 -2.57 -0.73
N VAL A 85 -19.21 -2.42 -0.74
CA VAL A 85 -20.15 -3.52 -0.98
C VAL A 85 -21.00 -3.12 -2.17
N GLU A 86 -21.10 -4.01 -3.15
CA GLU A 86 -22.04 -3.88 -4.25
C GLU A 86 -23.25 -4.78 -4.04
N THR A 87 -24.37 -4.33 -4.59
CA THR A 87 -25.62 -5.08 -4.61
C THR A 87 -25.75 -5.70 -5.98
N GLN A 88 -25.76 -7.03 -6.06
CA GLN A 88 -25.88 -7.78 -7.31
C GLN A 88 -27.16 -8.62 -7.29
N GLU A 89 -27.87 -8.62 -8.41
CA GLU A 89 -28.99 -9.52 -8.62
C GLU A 89 -28.46 -10.86 -9.15
N ILE A 90 -28.68 -11.93 -8.40
CA ILE A 90 -28.14 -13.27 -8.71
C ILE A 90 -29.18 -14.19 -9.35
N GLY A 91 -30.37 -13.68 -9.62
CA GLY A 91 -31.45 -14.37 -10.33
C GLY A 91 -32.82 -14.08 -9.73
N ASP A 92 -33.84 -14.76 -10.24
CA ASP A 92 -35.22 -14.67 -9.75
C ASP A 92 -35.47 -15.71 -8.66
N GLY A 93 -36.12 -15.31 -7.57
CA GLY A 93 -36.67 -16.21 -6.57
C GLY A 93 -37.93 -16.91 -7.08
N ASP A 94 -38.41 -17.92 -6.35
CA ASP A 94 -39.55 -18.76 -6.76
C ASP A 94 -40.85 -17.97 -7.08
N ASN A 95 -40.96 -16.74 -6.58
CA ASN A 95 -42.11 -15.85 -6.80
C ASN A 95 -41.85 -14.77 -7.88
N GLY A 96 -40.71 -14.81 -8.58
CA GLY A 96 -40.31 -13.79 -9.57
C GLY A 96 -39.77 -12.49 -8.95
N GLU A 97 -39.41 -12.51 -7.66
CA GLU A 97 -38.70 -11.40 -7.02
C GLU A 97 -37.18 -11.58 -7.18
N PRO A 98 -36.42 -10.52 -7.49
CA PRO A 98 -34.98 -10.63 -7.65
C PRO A 98 -34.31 -11.01 -6.32
N ILE A 99 -33.46 -12.05 -6.36
CA ILE A 99 -32.59 -12.42 -5.26
C ILE A 99 -31.40 -11.46 -5.29
N ILE A 100 -31.27 -10.70 -4.22
CA ILE A 100 -30.23 -9.70 -4.05
C ILE A 100 -29.13 -10.26 -3.15
N GLU A 101 -27.88 -10.18 -3.60
CA GLU A 101 -26.69 -10.47 -2.82
C GLU A 101 -25.85 -9.21 -2.61
N HIS A 102 -25.28 -9.08 -1.42
CA HIS A 102 -24.33 -8.03 -1.08
C HIS A 102 -22.92 -8.60 -1.17
N VAL A 103 -22.14 -8.16 -2.16
CA VAL A 103 -20.80 -8.68 -2.45
C VAL A 103 -19.76 -7.63 -2.06
N GLU A 104 -18.79 -8.01 -1.22
CA GLU A 104 -17.64 -7.15 -0.90
C GLU A 104 -16.71 -7.04 -2.12
N LEU A 105 -16.39 -5.80 -2.51
CA LEU A 105 -15.42 -5.55 -3.57
C LEU A 105 -13.99 -5.63 -3.02
N PRO A 106 -13.06 -6.25 -3.77
CA PRO A 106 -11.65 -6.28 -3.39
C PRO A 106 -11.05 -4.87 -3.40
N LEU A 107 -10.04 -4.65 -2.55
CA LEU A 107 -9.26 -3.42 -2.57
C LEU A 107 -8.43 -3.35 -3.85
N ASP A 108 -8.53 -2.25 -4.59
CA ASP A 108 -7.66 -1.94 -5.73
C ASP A 108 -6.84 -0.69 -5.44
N LEU A 109 -5.56 -0.87 -5.13
CA LEU A 109 -4.64 0.25 -4.88
C LEU A 109 -4.31 1.04 -6.15
N GLN A 110 -4.65 0.56 -7.35
CA GLN A 110 -4.50 1.35 -8.57
C GLN A 110 -5.47 2.53 -8.63
N GLU A 111 -6.54 2.48 -7.84
CA GLU A 111 -7.50 3.57 -7.65
C GLU A 111 -7.19 4.44 -6.43
N VAL A 112 -6.20 4.05 -5.61
CA VAL A 112 -5.81 4.73 -4.38
C VAL A 112 -4.53 5.54 -4.61
N GLY A 113 -4.53 6.79 -4.17
CA GLY A 113 -3.31 7.61 -4.17
C GLY A 113 -2.32 7.13 -3.12
N VAL A 114 -1.43 6.20 -3.48
CA VAL A 114 -0.30 5.80 -2.63
C VAL A 114 0.85 6.78 -2.85
N LEU A 115 1.17 7.56 -1.82
CA LEU A 115 2.29 8.49 -1.83
C LEU A 115 3.58 7.71 -1.55
N VAL A 116 4.60 7.89 -2.38
CA VAL A 116 5.91 7.24 -2.21
C VAL A 116 7.00 8.29 -2.15
N TYR A 117 7.85 8.16 -1.13
CA TYR A 117 8.96 9.07 -0.86
C TYR A 117 10.27 8.52 -1.44
N PRO A 118 11.23 9.40 -1.76
CA PRO A 118 12.57 9.00 -2.14
C PRO A 118 13.22 8.08 -1.11
N TRP A 119 14.19 7.29 -1.55
CA TRP A 119 15.10 6.61 -0.63
C TRP A 119 15.99 7.63 0.07
N PRO A 120 16.41 7.38 1.32
CA PRO A 120 17.36 8.24 2.00
C PRO A 120 18.70 8.25 1.24
N ASN A 121 19.35 9.39 1.20
CA ASN A 121 20.66 9.60 0.58
C ASN A 121 21.72 9.96 1.63
N ASP A 122 22.99 9.94 1.24
CA ASP A 122 24.11 10.24 2.13
C ASP A 122 24.05 11.64 2.79
N GLU A 123 23.35 12.61 2.19
CA GLU A 123 23.26 13.99 2.70
C GLU A 123 22.20 14.13 3.81
N GLU A 124 21.16 13.30 3.79
CA GLU A 124 20.04 13.37 4.74
C GLU A 124 20.20 12.41 5.95
N VAL A 125 21.19 11.53 5.89
CA VAL A 125 21.49 10.52 6.93
C VAL A 125 22.75 10.88 7.74
N ALA A 126 23.45 11.95 7.38
CA ALA A 126 24.72 12.41 7.98
C ALA A 126 24.57 13.27 9.25
#